data_AF-A0A3A8YGT3-F1
#
_entry.id   AF-A0A3A8YGT3-F1
#
_cell.length_a   1.000
_cell.length_b   1.000
_cell.length_c   1.000
_cell.angle_alpha   90.00
_cell.angle_beta   90.00
_cell.angle_gamma   90.00
#
_symmetry.space_group_name_H-M   'P 1'
#
loop_
_entity.id
_entity.type
_entity.pdbx_description
1 polymer ?
#
loop_
_entity_poly.entity_id
_entity_poly.type
_entity_poly.pdbx_seq_one_letter_code
_entity_poly.pdbx_strand_id
1 'polypeptide(L)'
;MAVPFSPETIGRHERGDVQMSPEDAVLYSERYGCQSLLLQYCADCPVGKMTGKAATERPLPFATLRVRRMLKEALQVADTLEEIAYDGVIDETEREDFAKALDFLRELENTITDMLLVGGAIKEAAPTPGKG
;
A
#
# COMPACT_ATOMS: atom_id res chain seq x y z
N MET A 1 -20.53 10.76 10.48
CA MET A 1 -20.30 12.13 9.95
C MET A 1 -20.41 12.03 8.42
N ALA A 2 -21.34 12.74 7.78
CA ALA A 2 -21.67 12.49 6.37
C ALA A 2 -20.71 13.22 5.41
N VAL A 3 -20.34 12.55 4.32
CA VAL A 3 -19.75 13.16 3.13
C VAL A 3 -20.83 13.98 2.38
N PRO A 4 -20.49 15.02 1.61
CA PRO A 4 -21.44 15.93 0.96
C PRO A 4 -22.08 15.34 -0.31
N PHE A 5 -22.36 14.04 -0.31
CA PHE A 5 -22.91 13.30 -1.44
C PHE A 5 -24.26 12.68 -1.07
N SER A 6 -25.12 12.48 -2.05
CA SER A 6 -26.36 11.72 -1.84
C SER A 6 -26.03 10.25 -1.51
N PRO A 7 -26.89 9.53 -0.76
CA PRO A 7 -26.70 8.11 -0.48
C PRO A 7 -26.50 7.26 -1.75
N GLU A 8 -27.18 7.62 -2.84
CA GLU A 8 -27.01 6.98 -4.14
C GLU A 8 -25.60 7.18 -4.71
N THR A 9 -25.09 8.42 -4.66
CA THR A 9 -23.74 8.75 -5.14
C THR A 9 -22.68 8.03 -4.31
N ILE A 10 -22.86 8.00 -2.98
CA ILE A 10 -22.00 7.26 -2.06
C ILE A 10 -21.95 5.78 -2.45
N GLY A 11 -23.12 5.16 -2.63
CA GLY A 11 -23.18 3.75 -3.00
C GLY A 11 -22.53 3.46 -4.37
N ARG A 12 -22.63 4.39 -5.32
CA ARG A 12 -21.96 4.26 -6.63
C ARG A 12 -20.44 4.36 -6.52
N HIS A 13 -19.92 5.27 -5.69
CA HIS A 13 -18.48 5.35 -5.42
C HIS A 13 -17.97 4.08 -4.70
N GLU A 14 -18.68 3.60 -3.67
CA GLU A 14 -18.28 2.44 -2.89
C GLU A 14 -18.30 1.13 -3.70
N ARG A 15 -19.19 1.01 -4.69
CA ARG A 15 -19.21 -0.13 -5.63
C ARG A 15 -18.25 0.02 -6.80
N GLY A 16 -17.63 1.19 -6.98
CA GLY A 16 -16.80 1.50 -8.15
C GLY A 16 -17.60 1.73 -9.44
N ASP A 17 -18.92 1.98 -9.34
CA ASP A 17 -19.78 2.31 -10.50
C ASP A 17 -19.39 3.67 -11.12
N VAL A 18 -18.80 4.56 -10.31
CA VAL A 18 -18.27 5.87 -10.71
C VAL A 18 -16.89 6.03 -10.11
N GLN A 19 -15.97 6.53 -10.93
CA GLN A 19 -14.61 6.81 -10.48
C GLN A 19 -14.60 7.98 -9.49
N MET A 20 -14.04 7.71 -8.32
CA MET A 20 -13.82 8.70 -7.26
C MET A 20 -12.65 9.63 -7.64
N SER A 21 -12.79 10.93 -7.39
CA SER A 21 -11.65 11.85 -7.52
C SER A 21 -10.64 11.65 -6.36
N PRO A 22 -9.39 12.08 -6.50
CA PRO A 22 -8.44 12.04 -5.39
C PRO A 22 -8.94 12.79 -4.15
N GLU A 23 -9.58 13.94 -4.34
CA GLU A 23 -10.14 14.77 -3.28
C GLU A 23 -11.27 14.03 -2.56
N ASP A 24 -12.12 13.33 -3.31
CA ASP A 24 -13.19 12.51 -2.74
C ASP A 24 -12.61 11.37 -1.90
N ALA A 25 -11.56 10.68 -2.38
CA ALA A 25 -10.92 9.59 -1.65
C ALA A 25 -10.36 10.04 -0.30
N VAL A 26 -9.72 11.22 -0.27
CA VAL A 26 -9.27 11.86 0.97
C VAL A 26 -10.46 12.17 1.87
N LEU A 27 -11.52 12.76 1.33
CA LEU A 27 -12.71 13.11 2.10
C LEU A 27 -13.40 11.87 2.69
N TYR A 28 -13.55 10.79 1.92
CA TYR A 28 -14.08 9.52 2.42
C TYR A 28 -13.19 8.95 3.52
N SER A 29 -11.88 8.91 3.32
CA SER A 29 -10.91 8.43 4.32
C SER A 29 -11.01 9.20 5.64
N GLU A 30 -11.04 10.52 5.59
CA GLU A 30 -11.17 11.38 6.77
C GLU A 30 -12.52 11.20 7.48
N ARG A 31 -13.62 11.13 6.72
CA ARG A 31 -14.97 11.06 7.28
C ARG A 31 -15.30 9.69 7.85
N TYR A 32 -14.76 8.63 7.24
CA TYR A 32 -14.93 7.25 7.70
C TYR A 32 -13.85 6.87 8.72
N GLY A 33 -12.80 7.67 8.89
CA GLY A 33 -11.68 7.37 9.78
C GLY A 33 -10.85 6.17 9.30
N CYS A 34 -10.78 5.99 7.98
CA CYS A 34 -10.39 4.75 7.33
C CYS A 34 -9.25 5.04 6.33
N GLN A 35 -7.99 4.88 6.77
CA GLN A 35 -6.82 5.11 5.91
C GLN A 35 -6.60 4.02 4.85
N SER A 36 -7.18 2.82 5.05
CA SER A 36 -7.11 1.73 4.08
C SER A 36 -7.73 2.11 2.73
N LEU A 37 -8.75 2.97 2.72
CA LEU A 37 -9.34 3.55 1.50
C LEU A 37 -8.30 4.27 0.63
N LEU A 38 -7.35 4.99 1.23
CA LEU A 38 -6.31 5.68 0.45
C LEU A 38 -5.32 4.71 -0.17
N LEU A 39 -4.99 3.62 0.55
CA LEU A 39 -4.10 2.57 0.05
C LEU A 39 -4.75 1.84 -1.13
N GLN A 40 -6.04 1.49 -1.01
CA GLN A 40 -6.82 0.88 -2.09
C GLN A 40 -6.97 1.84 -3.27
N TYR A 41 -7.35 3.10 -3.03
CA TYR A 41 -7.44 4.11 -4.08
C TYR A 41 -6.12 4.26 -4.84
N CYS A 42 -5.00 4.36 -4.12
CA CYS A 42 -3.69 4.51 -4.73
C CYS A 42 -3.25 3.26 -5.49
N ALA A 43 -3.67 2.05 -5.11
CA ALA A 43 -3.37 0.85 -5.89
C ALA A 43 -4.13 0.85 -7.23
N ASP A 44 -5.32 1.47 -7.27
CA ASP A 44 -6.16 1.52 -8.47
C ASP A 44 -5.98 2.75 -9.35
N CYS A 45 -5.45 3.84 -8.80
CA CYS A 45 -5.26 5.07 -9.55
C CYS A 45 -4.21 4.91 -10.66
N PRO A 46 -4.28 5.70 -11.75
CA PRO A 46 -3.39 5.54 -12.90
C PRO A 46 -1.90 5.61 -12.54
N VAL A 47 -1.53 6.53 -11.65
CA VAL A 47 -0.14 6.69 -11.19
C VAL A 47 0.32 5.48 -10.39
N GLY A 48 -0.51 4.97 -9.49
CA GLY A 48 -0.19 3.79 -8.69
C GLY A 48 0.03 2.56 -9.53
N LYS A 49 -0.85 2.31 -10.49
CA LYS A 49 -0.70 1.22 -11.47
C LYS A 49 0.60 1.32 -12.26
N MET A 50 0.96 2.53 -12.71
CA MET A 50 2.22 2.75 -13.45
C MET A 50 3.47 2.60 -12.58
N THR A 51 3.37 2.87 -11.28
CA THR A 51 4.48 2.78 -10.32
C THR A 51 4.53 1.44 -9.57
N GLY A 52 3.69 0.48 -9.97
CA GLY A 52 3.67 -0.87 -9.40
C GLY A 52 3.12 -0.94 -7.97
N LYS A 53 2.33 0.05 -7.52
CA LYS A 53 1.64 0.00 -6.24
C LYS A 53 0.55 -1.08 -6.28
N ALA A 54 0.56 -1.95 -5.28
CA ALA A 54 -0.47 -2.95 -5.08
C ALA A 54 -0.94 -2.93 -3.63
N ALA A 55 -2.22 -3.21 -3.43
CA ALA A 55 -2.84 -3.31 -2.13
C ALA A 55 -3.74 -4.56 -2.13
N THR A 56 -3.26 -5.62 -1.50
CA THR A 56 -3.93 -6.92 -1.44
C THR A 56 -4.36 -7.22 -0.01
N GLU A 57 -5.64 -7.50 0.19
CA GLU A 57 -6.10 -8.00 1.48
C GLU A 57 -5.54 -9.39 1.73
N ARG A 58 -4.78 -9.52 2.83
CA ARG A 58 -4.17 -10.78 3.25
C ARG A 58 -4.55 -11.07 4.69
N PRO A 59 -4.83 -12.31 5.08
CA PRO A 59 -5.11 -12.60 6.48
C PRO A 59 -3.89 -12.30 7.35
N LEU A 60 -4.13 -11.73 8.55
CA LEU A 60 -3.10 -11.22 9.45
C LEU A 60 -1.91 -12.18 9.69
N PRO A 61 -2.10 -13.49 9.93
CA PRO A 61 -0.99 -14.41 10.12
C PRO A 61 -0.06 -14.49 8.90
N PHE A 62 -0.63 -14.51 7.68
CA PHE A 62 0.14 -14.57 6.45
C PHE A 62 0.89 -13.26 6.19
N ALA A 63 0.22 -12.12 6.38
CA ALA A 63 0.85 -10.81 6.23
C ALA A 63 2.04 -10.66 7.19
N THR A 64 1.86 -11.03 8.47
CA THR A 64 2.91 -10.92 9.50
C THR A 64 4.12 -11.81 9.21
N LEU A 65 3.89 -13.09 8.84
CA LEU A 65 4.98 -14.01 8.50
C LEU A 65 5.75 -13.56 7.27
N ARG A 66 5.03 -13.06 6.26
CA ARG A 66 5.63 -12.56 5.02
C ARG A 66 6.49 -11.33 5.28
N VAL A 67 5.99 -10.32 6.00
CA VAL A 67 6.77 -9.13 6.37
C VAL A 67 8.06 -9.53 7.09
N ARG A 68 7.99 -10.42 8.08
CA ARG A 68 9.18 -10.87 8.82
C ARG A 68 10.22 -11.52 7.90
N ARG A 69 9.78 -12.36 6.95
CA ARG A 69 10.68 -13.01 5.99
C ARG A 69 11.35 -11.98 5.10
N MET A 70 10.58 -11.06 4.52
CA MET A 70 11.11 -10.04 3.63
C MET A 70 12.07 -9.09 4.33
N LEU A 71 11.82 -8.72 5.59
CA LEU A 71 12.78 -7.90 6.35
C LEU A 71 14.14 -8.57 6.55
N LYS A 72 14.20 -9.91 6.62
CA LYS A 72 15.46 -10.64 6.68
C LYS A 72 16.18 -10.63 5.33
N GLU A 73 15.45 -10.85 4.25
CA GLU A 73 15.98 -10.82 2.88
C GLU A 73 16.42 -9.40 2.49
N ALA A 74 15.76 -8.37 3.02
CA ALA A 74 16.08 -6.96 2.78
C ALA A 74 17.48 -6.55 3.26
N LEU A 75 18.00 -7.21 4.31
CA LEU A 75 19.37 -6.96 4.76
C LEU A 75 20.38 -7.41 3.71
N GLN A 76 20.17 -8.59 3.11
CA GLN A 76 21.04 -9.10 2.06
C GLN A 76 20.98 -8.22 0.80
N VAL A 77 19.78 -7.76 0.44
CA VAL A 77 19.61 -6.83 -0.68
C VAL A 77 20.26 -5.49 -0.40
N ALA A 78 20.23 -5.00 0.85
CA ALA A 78 20.93 -3.78 1.24
C ALA A 78 22.45 -3.93 1.11
N ASP A 79 23.00 -5.08 1.53
CA ASP A 79 24.43 -5.38 1.35
C ASP A 79 24.83 -5.35 -0.14
N THR A 80 24.03 -5.98 -1.01
CA THR A 80 24.26 -5.94 -2.47
C THR A 80 24.18 -4.52 -3.03
N LEU A 81 23.23 -3.71 -2.58
CA LEU A 81 23.12 -2.31 -3.01
C LEU A 81 24.29 -1.46 -2.52
N GLU A 82 24.84 -1.74 -1.34
CA GLU A 82 26.04 -1.09 -0.83
C GLU A 82 27.26 -1.41 -1.70
N GLU A 83 27.44 -2.67 -2.09
CA GLU A 83 28.51 -3.09 -3.00
C GLU A 83 28.42 -2.39 -4.36
N ILE A 84 27.22 -2.39 -4.97
CA ILE A 84 26.96 -1.72 -6.26
C ILE A 84 27.17 -0.20 -6.16
N ALA A 85 26.82 0.42 -5.03
CA ALA A 85 26.96 1.86 -4.85
C ALA A 85 28.38 2.30 -4.52
N TYR A 86 29.30 1.38 -4.22
CA TYR A 86 30.61 1.67 -3.63
C TYR A 86 31.48 2.59 -4.49
N ASP A 87 31.49 2.37 -5.81
CA ASP A 87 32.25 3.19 -6.77
C ASP A 87 31.41 4.34 -7.38
N GLY A 88 30.12 4.38 -7.06
CA GLY A 88 29.14 5.37 -7.51
C GLY A 88 28.65 5.20 -8.95
N VAL A 89 28.97 4.11 -9.64
CA VAL A 89 28.60 3.88 -11.05
C VAL A 89 28.07 2.47 -11.24
N ILE A 90 26.78 2.36 -11.58
CA ILE A 90 26.18 1.05 -11.91
C ILE A 90 26.64 0.62 -13.31
N ASP A 91 27.52 -0.37 -13.38
CA ASP A 91 28.05 -0.89 -14.64
C ASP A 91 27.17 -1.99 -15.28
N GLU A 92 27.56 -2.48 -16.46
CA GLU A 92 26.78 -3.50 -17.18
C GLU A 92 26.70 -4.85 -16.45
N THR A 93 27.69 -5.17 -15.63
CA THR A 93 27.73 -6.40 -14.83
C THR A 93 26.83 -6.30 -13.60
N GLU A 94 26.62 -5.09 -13.07
CA GLU A 94 25.80 -4.82 -11.89
C GLU A 94 24.33 -4.55 -12.21
N ARG A 95 24.01 -4.12 -13.45
CA ARG A 95 22.65 -3.77 -13.87
C ARG A 95 21.61 -4.83 -13.56
N GLU A 96 21.94 -6.11 -13.76
CA GLU A 96 21.02 -7.20 -13.50
C GLU A 96 20.72 -7.36 -12.02
N ASP A 97 21.75 -7.30 -11.17
CA ASP A 97 21.60 -7.44 -9.72
C ASP A 97 20.96 -6.20 -9.09
N PHE A 98 21.24 -5.01 -9.63
CA PHE A 98 20.54 -3.79 -9.27
C PHE A 98 19.05 -3.87 -9.62
N ALA A 99 18.69 -4.37 -10.81
CA ALA A 99 17.30 -4.55 -11.19
C ALA A 99 16.56 -5.52 -10.25
N LYS A 100 17.18 -6.66 -9.92
CA LYS A 100 16.63 -7.63 -8.94
C LYS A 100 16.45 -7.01 -7.56
N ALA A 101 17.39 -6.18 -7.11
CA ALA A 101 17.29 -5.47 -5.84
C ALA A 101 16.09 -4.49 -5.84
N LEU A 102 15.90 -3.74 -6.93
CA LEU A 102 14.74 -2.84 -7.07
C LEU A 102 13.40 -3.60 -7.11
N ASP A 103 13.34 -4.73 -7.81
CA ASP A 103 12.15 -5.58 -7.85
C ASP A 103 11.81 -6.13 -6.45
N PHE A 104 12.82 -6.55 -5.71
CA PHE A 104 12.65 -6.98 -4.32
C PHE A 104 12.12 -5.84 -3.43
N LEU A 105 12.71 -4.64 -3.53
CA LEU A 105 12.26 -3.48 -2.77
C LEU A 105 10.80 -3.11 -3.08
N ARG A 106 10.39 -3.26 -4.35
CA ARG A 106 8.99 -3.08 -4.75
C ARG A 106 8.07 -4.12 -4.11
N GLU A 107 8.48 -5.39 -4.09
CA GLU A 107 7.71 -6.46 -3.44
C GLU A 107 7.59 -6.21 -1.92
N LEU A 108 8.65 -5.70 -1.29
CA LEU A 108 8.68 -5.35 0.12
C LEU A 108 7.71 -4.19 0.41
N GLU A 109 7.73 -3.13 -0.39
CA GLU A 109 6.78 -2.00 -0.30
C GLU A 109 5.33 -2.50 -0.36
N ASN A 110 5.00 -3.33 -1.34
CA ASN A 110 3.66 -3.88 -1.49
C ASN A 110 3.26 -4.77 -0.31
N THR A 111 4.20 -5.57 0.21
CA THR A 111 3.93 -6.42 1.39
C THR A 111 3.72 -5.60 2.66
N ILE A 112 4.43 -4.49 2.84
CA ILE A 112 4.18 -3.53 3.93
C ILE A 112 2.80 -2.89 3.75
N THR A 113 2.45 -2.50 2.52
CA THR A 113 1.13 -1.92 2.18
C THR A 113 -0.01 -2.87 2.54
N ASP A 114 0.11 -4.16 2.20
CA ASP A 114 -0.86 -5.19 2.60
C ASP A 114 -1.01 -5.28 4.12
N MET A 115 0.09 -5.17 4.88
CA MET A 115 0.04 -5.18 6.34
C MET A 115 -0.67 -3.94 6.91
N LEU A 116 -0.46 -2.77 6.30
CA LEU A 116 -1.15 -1.54 6.67
C LEU A 116 -2.65 -1.61 6.38
N LEU A 117 -3.05 -2.25 5.28
CA LEU A 117 -4.46 -2.54 4.99
C LEU A 117 -5.09 -3.38 6.10
N VAL A 118 -4.43 -4.47 6.51
CA VAL A 118 -4.92 -5.32 7.61
C VAL A 118 -5.06 -4.53 8.91
N GLY A 119 -4.09 -3.70 9.24
CA GLY A 119 -4.14 -2.84 10.43
C GLY A 119 -5.27 -1.81 10.38
N GLY A 120 -5.54 -1.24 9.20
CA GLY A 120 -6.70 -0.37 8.94
C GLY A 120 -8.01 -1.10 9.22
N ALA A 121 -8.21 -2.25 8.56
CA ALA A 121 -9.42 -3.06 8.71
C ALA A 121 -9.69 -3.49 10.17
N ILE A 122 -8.65 -3.81 10.95
CA ILE A 122 -8.79 -4.15 12.38
C ILE A 122 -9.23 -2.94 13.21
N LYS A 123 -8.66 -1.75 12.96
CA LYS A 123 -9.07 -0.50 13.64
C LYS A 123 -10.50 -0.10 13.28
N GLU A 124 -10.94 -0.44 12.07
CA GLU A 124 -12.28 -0.16 11.55
C GLU A 124 -13.34 -1.13 12.10
N ALA A 125 -12.97 -2.39 12.35
CA ALA A 125 -13.85 -3.41 12.94
C ALA A 125 -14.00 -3.28 14.47
N ALA A 126 -13.11 -2.56 15.14
CA ALA A 126 -13.26 -2.25 16.56
C ALA A 126 -14.32 -1.16 16.75
N PRO A 127 -15.40 -1.39 17.53
CA PRO A 127 -16.36 -0.33 17.81
C PRO A 127 -15.62 0.84 18.44
N THR A 128 -15.79 2.04 17.88
CA THR A 128 -15.29 3.26 18.49
C THR A 128 -15.88 3.33 19.91
N PRO A 129 -15.09 3.35 20.99
CA PRO A 129 -15.65 3.50 22.33
C PRO A 129 -16.41 4.84 22.35
N GLY A 130 -17.69 4.75 22.67
CA GLY A 130 -18.69 5.76 22.39
C GLY A 130 -18.30 7.17 22.82
N LYS A 131 -18.65 8.13 21.97
CA LYS A 131 -18.98 9.49 22.42
C LYS A 131 -20.49 9.66 22.21
N GLY A 132 -21.23 9.62 23.30
CA GLY A 132 -22.69 9.74 23.37
C GLY A 132 -23.22 9.00 24.59
#